data_AF-A0A7R9ZRD1-F1
#
_entry.id   AF-A0A7R9ZRD1-F1
#
_cell.length_a   1.000
_cell.length_b   1.000
_cell.length_c   1.000
_cell.angle_alpha   90.00
_cell.angle_beta   90.00
_cell.angle_gamma   90.00
#
_symmetry.space_group_name_H-M   'P 1'
#
loop_
_entity.id
_entity.type
_entity.pdbx_description
1 polymer ?
#
loop_
_entity_poly.entity_id
_entity_poly.type
_entity_poly.pdbx_seq_one_letter_code
_entity_poly.pdbx_strand_id
1 'polypeptide(L)'
;RDILKPMIDATAASGASKHKRADLLLRWSELQLEASSTGMAALKSLLQVLTLSKHDEMDGIHATALSLLARLFLKMGHAKRALALLKSCINQLVQHEHVHYQGEAMLTYAMCYMQLSNPKNDAWMEVTGERGARPSSNQRKRDRLNALSFLRRAQELFEKCQDIHKLKQIHYLQARVCNDLGADKLSQRDAASEKFLQASRYLAQMRTDSILDSLHIGGLQMLVGRKLPIGS
;
A
#
# COMPACT_ATOMS: atom_id res chain seq x y z
N ARG A 1 1.69 -8.36 17.81
CA ARG A 1 1.82 -7.14 16.97
C ARG A 1 2.62 -6.04 17.65
N ASP A 2 2.87 -6.11 18.96
CA ASP A 2 3.59 -5.06 19.70
C ASP A 2 5.11 -5.23 19.84
N ILE A 3 5.76 -6.14 19.09
CA ILE A 3 7.20 -6.40 19.27
C ILE A 3 8.06 -5.19 18.82
N LEU A 4 7.60 -4.44 17.82
CA LEU A 4 8.37 -3.32 17.27
C LEU A 4 8.47 -2.14 18.23
N LYS A 5 7.46 -1.90 19.08
CA LYS A 5 7.45 -0.75 19.98
C LYS A 5 8.55 -0.84 21.05
N PRO A 6 8.70 -1.94 21.81
CA PRO A 6 9.84 -2.15 22.71
C PRO A 6 11.19 -2.05 22.00
N MET A 7 11.29 -2.52 20.75
CA MET A 7 12.54 -2.40 19.99
C MET A 7 12.85 -0.93 19.66
N ILE A 8 11.86 -0.13 19.26
CA ILE A 8 12.02 1.30 19.02
C ILE A 8 12.47 2.00 20.32
N ASP A 9 11.81 1.70 21.43
CA ASP A 9 12.13 2.29 22.74
C ASP A 9 13.55 1.90 23.20
N ALA A 10 13.93 0.64 23.02
CA ALA A 10 15.28 0.14 23.32
C ALA A 10 16.36 0.80 22.42
N THR A 11 16.07 1.04 21.14
CA THR A 11 17.02 1.75 20.26
C THR A 11 17.15 3.24 20.63
N ALA A 12 16.09 3.86 21.15
CA ALA A 12 16.15 5.22 21.65
C ALA A 12 16.98 5.33 22.94
N ALA A 13 16.87 4.35 23.84
CA ALA A 13 17.59 4.32 25.11
C ALA A 13 19.08 3.97 24.97
N SER A 14 19.42 3.04 24.07
CA SER A 14 20.80 2.56 23.90
C SER A 14 21.72 3.47 23.09
N GLY A 15 21.20 4.59 22.57
CA GLY A 15 21.96 5.42 21.62
C GLY A 15 22.30 4.68 20.32
N ALA A 16 21.55 3.62 19.99
CA ALA A 16 21.75 2.83 18.78
C ALA A 16 21.72 3.71 17.52
N SER A 17 22.33 3.22 16.43
CA SER A 17 22.38 3.91 15.15
C SER A 17 21.01 4.50 14.77
N LYS A 18 20.98 5.82 14.59
CA LYS A 18 19.77 6.58 14.22
C LYS A 18 19.09 6.01 12.98
N HIS A 19 19.87 5.44 12.06
CA HIS A 19 19.37 4.75 10.87
C HIS A 19 18.49 3.54 11.23
N LYS A 20 18.92 2.70 12.18
CA LYS A 20 18.13 1.54 12.63
C LYS A 20 16.82 1.97 13.28
N ARG A 21 16.87 3.05 14.08
CA ARG A 21 15.66 3.63 14.68
C ARG A 21 14.70 4.17 13.61
N ALA A 22 15.21 4.87 12.61
CA ALA A 22 14.41 5.40 11.50
C ALA A 22 13.74 4.27 10.71
N ASP A 23 14.47 3.18 10.39
CA ASP A 23 13.91 1.99 9.72
C ASP A 23 12.81 1.31 10.55
N LEU A 24 13.03 1.10 11.86
CA LEU A 24 12.01 0.53 12.74
C LEU A 24 10.75 1.39 12.83
N LEU A 25 10.91 2.72 12.94
CA LEU A 25 9.80 3.66 12.94
C LEU A 25 9.05 3.67 11.60
N LEU A 26 9.76 3.53 10.47
CA LEU A 26 9.18 3.46 9.14
C LEU A 26 8.29 2.22 8.99
N ARG A 27 8.81 1.03 9.35
CA ARG A 27 8.06 -0.24 9.35
C ARG A 27 6.87 -0.20 10.30
N TRP A 28 7.04 0.40 11.47
CA TRP A 28 5.94 0.58 12.43
C TRP A 28 4.84 1.47 11.85
N SER A 29 5.21 2.59 11.21
CA SER A 29 4.27 3.49 10.56
C SER A 29 3.51 2.80 9.43
N GLU A 30 4.18 1.97 8.65
CA GLU A 30 3.57 1.17 7.59
C GLU A 30 2.51 0.21 8.14
N LEU A 31 2.84 -0.56 9.18
CA LEU A 31 1.90 -1.46 9.84
C LEU A 31 0.70 -0.72 10.43
N GLN A 32 0.92 0.44 11.06
CA GLN A 32 -0.17 1.27 11.58
C GLN A 32 -1.07 1.79 10.45
N LEU A 33 -0.47 2.14 9.31
CA LEU A 33 -1.20 2.61 8.15
C LEU A 33 -2.04 1.49 7.53
N GLU A 34 -1.58 0.24 7.57
CA GLU A 34 -2.37 -0.92 7.11
C GLU A 34 -3.47 -1.33 8.09
N ALA A 35 -3.18 -1.28 9.39
CA ALA A 35 -4.12 -1.69 10.44
C ALA A 35 -5.26 -0.69 10.66
N SER A 36 -5.01 0.61 10.41
CA SER A 36 -5.99 1.68 10.65
C SER A 36 -6.76 2.04 9.39
N SER A 37 -8.08 2.19 9.53
CA SER A 37 -8.94 2.71 8.46
C SER A 37 -8.59 4.17 8.10
N THR A 38 -8.35 5.02 9.10
CA THR A 38 -8.00 6.44 8.91
C THR A 38 -6.51 6.66 8.68
N GLY A 39 -5.64 5.79 9.22
CA GLY A 39 -4.20 5.92 9.11
C GLY A 39 -3.56 6.93 10.07
N MET A 40 -4.36 7.66 10.86
CA MET A 40 -3.86 8.74 11.75
C MET A 40 -2.87 8.24 12.82
N ALA A 41 -2.97 6.97 13.21
CA ALA A 41 -2.03 6.35 14.15
C ALA A 41 -0.57 6.38 13.64
N ALA A 42 -0.37 6.35 12.31
CA ALA A 42 0.94 6.38 11.68
C ALA A 42 1.57 7.77 11.63
N LEU A 43 0.78 8.85 11.74
CA LEU A 43 1.24 10.22 11.49
C LEU A 43 2.41 10.62 12.42
N LYS A 44 2.28 10.33 13.72
CA LYS A 44 3.32 10.67 14.70
C LYS A 44 4.66 10.01 14.36
N SER A 45 4.63 8.72 14.03
CA SER A 45 5.83 7.95 13.70
C SER A 45 6.43 8.40 12.36
N LEU A 46 5.60 8.69 11.34
CA LEU A 46 6.08 9.23 10.06
C LEU A 46 6.78 10.58 10.22
N LEU A 47 6.22 11.51 10.99
CA LEU A 47 6.84 12.81 11.23
C LEU A 47 8.18 12.68 11.97
N GLN A 48 8.31 11.71 12.88
CA GLN A 48 9.58 11.41 13.53
C GLN A 48 10.60 10.86 12.54
N VAL A 49 10.22 9.93 11.64
CA VAL A 49 11.12 9.41 10.60
C VAL A 49 11.58 10.54 9.67
N LEU A 50 10.68 11.42 9.24
CA LEU A 50 11.02 12.56 8.38
C LEU A 50 12.00 13.52 9.06
N THR A 51 11.85 13.75 10.37
CA THR A 51 12.76 14.61 11.14
C THR A 51 14.15 13.97 11.26
N LEU A 52 14.22 12.68 11.60
CA LEU A 52 15.48 11.95 11.73
C LEU A 52 16.22 11.83 10.39
N SER A 53 15.51 11.39 9.35
CA SER A 53 16.08 11.20 8.01
C SER A 53 16.62 12.50 7.41
N LYS A 54 15.96 13.63 7.65
CA LYS A 54 16.44 14.93 7.19
C LYS A 54 17.70 15.39 7.91
N HIS A 55 17.82 15.12 9.21
CA HIS A 55 18.98 15.54 10.00
C HIS A 55 20.25 14.77 9.64
N ASP A 56 20.12 13.48 9.34
CA ASP A 56 21.27 12.59 9.09
C ASP A 56 21.39 12.16 7.61
N GLU A 57 20.83 12.95 6.69
CA GLU A 57 20.97 12.77 5.23
C GLU A 57 20.56 11.36 4.71
N MET A 58 19.52 10.77 5.32
CA MET A 58 19.01 9.45 4.95
C MET A 58 18.00 9.55 3.80
N ASP A 59 18.45 9.96 2.61
CA ASP A 59 17.59 10.31 1.47
C ASP A 59 16.58 9.22 1.11
N GLY A 60 17.00 7.96 1.10
CA GLY A 60 16.15 6.81 0.80
C GLY A 60 14.99 6.65 1.80
N ILE A 61 15.30 6.64 3.09
CA ILE A 61 14.31 6.60 4.18
C ILE A 61 13.40 7.83 4.13
N HIS A 62 13.97 9.01 3.84
CA HIS A 62 13.20 10.24 3.70
C HIS A 62 12.16 10.12 2.57
N ALA A 63 12.59 9.65 1.40
CA ALA A 63 11.74 9.47 0.24
C ALA A 63 10.63 8.43 0.48
N THR A 64 10.96 7.31 1.16
CA THR A 64 9.98 6.29 1.56
C THR A 64 8.99 6.83 2.59
N ALA A 65 9.45 7.59 3.57
CA ALA A 65 8.56 8.25 4.54
C ALA A 65 7.61 9.26 3.88
N LEU A 66 8.08 10.04 2.90
CA LEU A 66 7.24 10.95 2.10
C LEU A 66 6.19 10.18 1.27
N SER A 67 6.57 9.02 0.71
CA SER A 67 5.63 8.14 -0.01
C SER A 67 4.52 7.61 0.91
N LEU A 68 4.88 7.14 2.11
CA LEU A 68 3.90 6.70 3.11
C LEU A 68 3.01 7.84 3.60
N LEU A 69 3.57 9.05 3.76
CA LEU A 69 2.79 10.24 4.09
C LEU A 69 1.82 10.60 2.96
N ALA A 70 2.21 10.46 1.70
CA ALA A 70 1.31 10.62 0.56
C ALA A 70 0.17 9.59 0.59
N ARG A 71 0.47 8.32 0.93
CA ARG A 71 -0.54 7.26 1.10
C ARG A 71 -1.52 7.59 2.24
N LEU A 72 -1.04 8.18 3.33
CA LEU A 72 -1.89 8.70 4.41
C LEU A 72 -2.79 9.85 3.93
N PHE A 73 -2.25 10.85 3.22
CA PHE A 73 -3.06 11.93 2.65
C PHE A 73 -4.12 11.43 1.68
N LEU A 74 -3.80 10.41 0.88
CA LEU A 74 -4.75 9.76 0.00
C LEU A 74 -5.91 9.14 0.80
N LYS A 75 -5.62 8.38 1.87
CA LYS A 75 -6.63 7.82 2.78
C LYS A 75 -7.53 8.89 3.40
N MET A 76 -6.98 10.07 3.69
CA MET A 76 -7.72 11.22 4.22
C MET A 76 -8.51 11.99 3.14
N GLY A 77 -8.52 11.55 1.89
CA GLY A 77 -9.24 12.24 0.82
C GLY A 77 -8.44 13.33 0.08
N HIS A 78 -7.17 13.56 0.45
CA HIS A 78 -6.35 14.66 -0.07
C HIS A 78 -5.44 14.24 -1.24
N ALA A 79 -6.03 13.72 -2.32
CA ALA A 79 -5.29 13.20 -3.48
C ALA A 79 -4.32 14.21 -4.13
N LYS A 80 -4.67 15.51 -4.19
CA LYS A 80 -3.77 16.55 -4.75
C LYS A 80 -2.48 16.69 -3.93
N ARG A 81 -2.61 16.70 -2.60
CA ARG A 81 -1.45 16.78 -1.68
C ARG A 81 -0.60 15.52 -1.75
N ALA A 82 -1.25 14.35 -1.80
CA ALA A 82 -0.57 13.08 -2.02
C ALA A 82 0.26 13.09 -3.32
N LEU A 83 -0.30 13.56 -4.44
CA LEU A 83 0.44 13.69 -5.70
C LEU A 83 1.62 14.65 -5.60
N ALA A 84 1.46 15.79 -4.91
CA ALA A 84 2.54 16.75 -4.74
C ALA A 84 3.73 16.12 -3.98
N LEU A 85 3.45 15.39 -2.90
CA LEU A 85 4.47 14.67 -2.13
C LEU A 85 5.15 13.59 -2.96
N LEU A 86 4.38 12.78 -3.68
CA LEU A 86 4.94 11.75 -4.55
C LEU A 86 5.83 12.35 -5.64
N LYS A 87 5.46 13.50 -6.22
CA LYS A 87 6.30 14.18 -7.22
C LYS A 87 7.63 14.64 -6.65
N SER A 88 7.66 15.07 -5.38
CA SER A 88 8.91 15.49 -4.74
C SER A 88 9.87 14.33 -4.44
N CYS A 89 9.38 13.11 -4.18
CA CYS A 89 10.25 12.00 -3.75
C CYS A 89 10.44 10.87 -4.77
N ILE A 90 9.71 10.86 -5.89
CA ILE A 90 9.70 9.70 -6.79
C ILE A 90 11.06 9.37 -7.41
N ASN A 91 11.87 10.39 -7.72
CA ASN A 91 13.19 10.16 -8.31
C ASN A 91 14.12 9.45 -7.32
N GLN A 92 14.14 9.90 -6.06
CA GLN A 92 14.92 9.27 -4.99
C GLN A 92 14.46 7.83 -4.73
N LEU A 93 13.14 7.59 -4.68
CA LEU A 93 12.58 6.24 -4.52
C LEU A 93 13.04 5.29 -5.63
N VAL A 94 12.97 5.73 -6.89
CA VAL A 94 13.33 4.88 -8.04
C VAL A 94 14.83 4.58 -8.09
N GLN A 95 15.67 5.50 -7.63
CA GLN A 95 17.12 5.35 -7.66
C GLN A 95 17.68 4.51 -6.51
N HIS A 96 17.13 4.66 -5.30
CA HIS A 96 17.78 4.13 -4.09
C HIS A 96 16.98 3.08 -3.34
N GLU A 97 15.66 3.04 -3.52
CA GLU A 97 14.80 2.24 -2.65
C GLU A 97 14.40 0.90 -3.27
N HIS A 98 14.01 -0.03 -2.40
CA HIS A 98 13.60 -1.36 -2.79
C HIS A 98 12.40 -1.33 -3.76
N VAL A 99 12.37 -2.26 -4.71
CA VAL A 99 11.34 -2.37 -5.76
C VAL A 99 9.91 -2.37 -5.20
N HIS A 100 9.72 -2.90 -4.00
CA HIS A 100 8.44 -2.87 -3.29
C HIS A 100 7.95 -1.43 -3.03
N TYR A 101 8.80 -0.55 -2.49
CA TYR A 101 8.45 0.84 -2.20
C TYR A 101 8.23 1.66 -3.48
N GLN A 102 8.97 1.33 -4.54
CA GLN A 102 8.72 1.89 -5.86
C GLN A 102 7.32 1.48 -6.38
N GLY A 103 6.97 0.20 -6.24
CA GLY A 103 5.65 -0.33 -6.62
C GLY A 103 4.51 0.33 -5.85
N GLU A 104 4.66 0.47 -4.52
CA GLU A 104 3.71 1.17 -3.65
C GLU A 104 3.51 2.63 -4.04
N ALA A 105 4.60 3.33 -4.39
CA ALA A 105 4.52 4.72 -4.84
C ALA A 105 3.75 4.84 -6.17
N MET A 106 4.02 3.96 -7.14
CA MET A 106 3.29 3.93 -8.42
C MET A 106 1.82 3.57 -8.24
N LEU A 107 1.51 2.63 -7.35
CA LEU A 107 0.13 2.29 -7.00
C LEU A 107 -0.58 3.48 -6.34
N THR A 108 0.09 4.20 -5.44
CA THR A 108 -0.45 5.40 -4.79
C THR A 108 -0.70 6.51 -5.81
N TYR A 109 0.21 6.72 -6.78
CA TYR A 109 -0.02 7.62 -7.92
C TYR A 109 -1.31 7.29 -8.67
N ALA A 110 -1.48 6.02 -9.05
CA ALA A 110 -2.66 5.58 -9.77
C ALA A 110 -3.94 5.85 -8.98
N MET A 111 -3.95 5.50 -7.70
CA MET A 111 -5.11 5.72 -6.82
C MET A 111 -5.42 7.21 -6.65
N CYS A 112 -4.42 8.08 -6.60
CA CYS A 112 -4.63 9.53 -6.60
C CYS A 112 -5.39 10.00 -7.85
N TYR A 113 -4.96 9.57 -9.04
CA TYR A 113 -5.64 9.94 -10.29
C TYR A 113 -7.06 9.36 -10.37
N MET A 114 -7.27 8.13 -9.90
CA MET A 114 -8.62 7.56 -9.79
C MET A 114 -9.51 8.41 -8.89
N GLN A 115 -8.98 8.86 -7.75
CA GLN A 115 -9.71 9.70 -6.80
C GLN A 115 -10.04 11.08 -7.37
N LEU A 116 -9.13 11.70 -8.10
CA LEU A 116 -9.34 12.98 -8.78
C LEU A 116 -10.33 12.89 -9.95
N SER A 117 -10.41 11.74 -10.61
CA SER A 117 -11.37 11.51 -11.70
C SER A 117 -12.81 11.27 -11.21
N ASN A 118 -12.99 11.04 -9.90
CA ASN A 118 -14.28 10.70 -9.31
C ASN A 118 -15.08 11.98 -8.95
N PRO A 119 -16.24 12.23 -9.59
CA PRO A 119 -17.03 13.44 -9.34
C PRO A 119 -17.64 13.51 -7.93
N LYS A 120 -17.66 12.39 -7.18
CA LYS A 120 -18.20 12.36 -5.81
C LYS A 120 -17.22 12.92 -4.78
N ASN A 121 -15.93 13.01 -5.11
CA ASN A 121 -14.91 13.50 -4.17
C ASN A 121 -14.82 15.03 -4.09
N ASP A 122 -15.61 15.74 -4.90
CA ASP A 122 -15.65 17.21 -4.91
C ASP A 122 -16.25 17.79 -3.60
N ALA A 123 -16.95 16.97 -2.80
CA ALA A 123 -17.61 17.40 -1.56
C ALA A 123 -16.65 17.98 -0.50
N TRP A 124 -15.38 17.60 -0.50
CA TRP A 124 -14.40 18.13 0.46
C TRP A 124 -13.85 19.51 0.09
N MET A 125 -14.03 19.96 -1.15
CA MET A 125 -13.58 21.30 -1.58
C MET A 125 -14.49 22.42 -1.04
N GLU A 126 -15.69 22.09 -0.56
CA GLU A 126 -16.58 23.09 0.05
C GLU A 126 -16.03 23.61 1.39
N VAL A 127 -15.26 22.80 2.13
CA VAL A 127 -14.73 23.19 3.45
C VAL A 127 -13.61 24.24 3.34
N THR A 128 -12.83 24.23 2.26
CA THR A 128 -11.72 25.16 2.06
C THR A 128 -12.12 26.48 1.38
N GLY A 129 -13.41 26.68 1.04
CA GLY A 129 -13.90 27.89 0.36
C GLY A 129 -13.46 28.03 -1.10
N GLU A 130 -12.48 27.25 -1.55
CA GLU A 130 -12.07 27.15 -2.94
C GLU A 130 -13.07 26.29 -3.73
N ARG A 131 -14.07 26.93 -4.34
CA ARG A 131 -14.95 26.31 -5.35
C ARG A 131 -14.13 25.95 -6.59
N GLY A 132 -13.43 24.82 -6.54
CA GLY A 132 -12.74 24.31 -7.72
C GLY A 132 -13.77 23.95 -8.79
N ALA A 133 -13.51 24.40 -10.02
CA ALA A 133 -14.32 24.01 -11.16
C ALA A 133 -14.37 22.47 -11.28
N ARG A 134 -15.58 21.94 -11.46
CA ARG A 134 -15.79 20.50 -11.68
C ARG A 134 -14.93 20.04 -12.85
N PRO A 135 -14.14 18.95 -12.72
CA PRO A 135 -13.27 18.52 -13.80
C PRO A 135 -14.09 18.17 -15.04
N SER A 136 -13.63 18.66 -16.19
CA SER A 136 -14.27 18.38 -17.48
C SER A 136 -14.27 16.87 -17.76
N SER A 137 -15.20 16.41 -18.62
CA SER A 137 -15.22 15.01 -19.06
C SER A 137 -13.86 14.55 -19.62
N ASN A 138 -13.22 15.42 -20.40
CA ASN A 138 -11.90 15.17 -20.98
C ASN A 138 -10.80 15.06 -19.92
N GLN A 139 -10.84 15.89 -18.88
CA GLN A 139 -9.88 15.82 -17.77
C GLN A 139 -10.04 14.50 -17.01
N ARG A 140 -11.27 14.09 -16.70
CA ARG A 140 -11.52 12.79 -16.03
C ARG A 140 -11.04 11.60 -16.87
N LYS A 141 -11.27 11.64 -18.18
CA LYS A 141 -10.76 10.61 -19.10
C LYS A 141 -9.22 10.56 -19.07
N ARG A 142 -8.56 11.73 -19.09
CA ARG A 142 -7.10 11.85 -18.99
C ARG A 142 -6.57 11.30 -17.67
N ASP A 143 -7.19 11.65 -16.55
CA ASP A 143 -6.79 11.14 -15.22
C ASP A 143 -6.94 9.62 -15.13
N ARG A 144 -8.00 9.04 -15.71
CA ARG A 144 -8.16 7.58 -15.79
C ARG A 144 -7.08 6.91 -16.64
N LEU A 145 -6.69 7.52 -17.76
CA LEU A 145 -5.59 7.00 -18.59
C LEU A 145 -4.25 7.09 -17.85
N ASN A 146 -4.00 8.17 -17.12
CA ASN A 146 -2.83 8.31 -16.24
C ASN A 146 -2.83 7.21 -15.17
N ALA A 147 -3.96 7.00 -14.49
CA ALA A 147 -4.10 5.92 -13.52
C ALA A 147 -3.74 4.56 -14.11
N LEU A 148 -4.24 4.23 -15.31
CA LEU A 148 -3.93 2.98 -15.98
C LEU A 148 -2.44 2.83 -16.31
N SER A 149 -1.77 3.91 -16.73
CA SER A 149 -0.33 3.92 -16.96
C SER A 149 0.46 3.61 -15.68
N PHE A 150 0.13 4.27 -14.57
CA PHE A 150 0.78 4.03 -13.29
C PHE A 150 0.47 2.63 -12.72
N LEU A 151 -0.74 2.09 -12.94
CA LEU A 151 -1.08 0.71 -12.55
C LEU A 151 -0.22 -0.32 -13.29
N ARG A 152 0.10 -0.11 -14.57
CA ARG A 152 0.99 -1.01 -15.32
C ARG A 152 2.41 -0.98 -14.79
N ARG A 153 2.94 0.21 -14.49
CA ARG A 153 4.27 0.35 -13.86
C ARG A 153 4.31 -0.30 -12.48
N ALA A 154 3.26 -0.13 -11.68
CA ALA A 154 3.15 -0.82 -10.40
C ALA A 154 3.12 -2.34 -10.58
N GLN A 155 2.36 -2.84 -11.56
CA GLN A 155 2.30 -4.28 -11.89
C GLN A 155 3.70 -4.85 -12.17
N GLU A 156 4.46 -4.21 -13.06
CA GLU A 156 5.83 -4.64 -13.41
C GLU A 156 6.76 -4.70 -12.19
N LEU A 157 6.61 -3.76 -11.25
CA LEU A 157 7.42 -3.71 -10.03
C LEU A 157 7.02 -4.82 -9.04
N PHE A 158 5.72 -5.08 -8.88
CA PHE A 158 5.25 -6.15 -7.99
C PHE A 158 5.40 -7.56 -8.59
N GLU A 159 5.45 -7.70 -9.91
CA GLU A 159 5.85 -8.94 -10.57
C GLU A 159 7.31 -9.28 -10.22
N LYS A 160 8.22 -8.29 -10.19
CA LYS A 160 9.63 -8.50 -9.83
C LYS A 160 9.83 -8.97 -8.39
N CYS A 161 9.03 -8.49 -7.45
CA CYS A 161 9.10 -8.95 -6.05
C CYS A 161 8.05 -10.02 -5.70
N GLN A 162 7.34 -10.56 -6.69
CA GLN A 162 6.34 -11.62 -6.52
C GLN A 162 5.28 -11.32 -5.45
N ASP A 163 4.87 -10.05 -5.31
CA ASP A 163 3.85 -9.66 -4.32
C ASP A 163 2.45 -9.92 -4.89
N ILE A 164 1.99 -11.16 -4.73
CA ILE A 164 0.71 -11.61 -5.30
C ILE A 164 -0.49 -10.86 -4.70
N HIS A 165 -0.40 -10.41 -3.45
CA HIS A 165 -1.45 -9.62 -2.82
C HIS A 165 -1.64 -8.27 -3.54
N LYS A 166 -0.54 -7.59 -3.84
CA LYS A 166 -0.56 -6.32 -4.58
C LYS A 166 -0.92 -6.51 -6.04
N LEU A 167 -0.46 -7.58 -6.69
CA LEU A 167 -0.86 -7.90 -8.07
C LEU A 167 -2.36 -8.12 -8.20
N LYS A 168 -2.97 -8.87 -7.27
CA LYS A 168 -4.43 -9.01 -7.20
C LYS A 168 -5.12 -7.64 -7.11
N GLN A 169 -4.67 -6.78 -6.19
CA GLN A 169 -5.24 -5.44 -6.03
C GLN A 169 -5.12 -4.62 -7.33
N ILE A 170 -3.97 -4.67 -8.00
CA ILE A 170 -3.73 -3.94 -9.24
C ILE A 170 -4.65 -4.42 -10.37
N HIS A 171 -4.79 -5.72 -10.56
CA HIS A 171 -5.68 -6.26 -11.59
C HIS A 171 -7.15 -5.87 -11.37
N TYR A 172 -7.61 -5.86 -10.12
CA TYR A 172 -8.92 -5.32 -9.77
C TYR A 172 -9.06 -3.83 -10.16
N LEU A 173 -8.06 -3.01 -9.81
CA LEU A 173 -8.09 -1.58 -10.13
C LEU A 173 -8.00 -1.33 -11.64
N GLN A 174 -7.21 -2.10 -12.37
CA GLN A 174 -7.12 -2.05 -13.84
C GLN A 174 -8.48 -2.35 -14.49
N ALA A 175 -9.13 -3.44 -14.08
CA ALA A 175 -10.46 -3.78 -14.57
C ALA A 175 -11.46 -2.65 -14.31
N ARG A 176 -11.45 -2.09 -13.09
CA ARG A 176 -12.32 -0.97 -12.73
C ARG A 176 -12.08 0.28 -13.59
N VAL A 177 -10.83 0.68 -13.78
CA VAL A 177 -10.49 1.86 -14.61
C VAL A 177 -10.87 1.63 -16.07
N CYS A 178 -10.63 0.42 -16.61
CA CYS A 178 -11.02 0.07 -17.98
C CYS A 178 -12.55 0.12 -18.15
N ASN A 179 -13.31 -0.39 -17.18
CA ASN A 179 -14.76 -0.30 -17.19
C ASN A 179 -15.24 1.17 -17.22
N ASP A 180 -14.62 2.03 -16.40
CA ASP A 180 -14.92 3.46 -16.35
C ASP A 180 -14.54 4.22 -17.63
N LEU A 181 -13.64 3.67 -18.46
CA LEU A 181 -13.23 4.26 -19.74
C LEU A 181 -14.18 3.94 -20.91
N GLY A 182 -15.11 2.99 -20.74
CA GLY A 182 -16.13 2.64 -21.72
C GLY A 182 -15.76 1.47 -22.65
N ALA A 183 -16.55 1.31 -23.72
CA ALA A 183 -16.55 0.13 -24.60
C ALA A 183 -15.17 -0.17 -25.21
N ASP A 184 -14.38 0.86 -25.56
CA ASP A 184 -13.06 0.74 -26.16
C ASP A 184 -12.04 -0.04 -25.30
N LYS A 185 -12.31 -0.21 -24.01
CA LYS A 185 -11.43 -0.89 -23.05
C LYS A 185 -12.01 -2.21 -22.50
N LEU A 186 -13.10 -2.73 -23.07
CA LEU A 186 -13.74 -3.96 -22.60
C LEU A 186 -12.80 -5.18 -22.64
N SER A 187 -12.09 -5.40 -23.73
CA SER A 187 -11.12 -6.51 -23.81
C SER A 187 -10.01 -6.41 -22.75
N GLN A 188 -9.51 -5.20 -22.46
CA GLN A 188 -8.51 -4.98 -21.42
C GLN A 188 -9.09 -5.18 -20.01
N ARG A 189 -10.36 -4.80 -19.80
CA ARG A 189 -11.10 -5.07 -18.55
C ARG A 189 -11.20 -6.57 -18.29
N ASP A 190 -11.59 -7.33 -19.31
CA ASP A 190 -11.84 -8.77 -19.17
C ASP A 190 -10.53 -9.52 -18.88
N ALA A 191 -9.46 -9.19 -19.60
CA ALA A 191 -8.13 -9.74 -19.33
C ALA A 191 -7.64 -9.41 -17.91
N ALA A 192 -7.83 -8.18 -17.44
CA ALA A 192 -7.47 -7.81 -16.06
C ALA A 192 -8.34 -8.54 -15.02
N SER A 193 -9.62 -8.76 -15.32
CA SER A 193 -10.55 -9.48 -14.44
C SER A 193 -10.19 -10.96 -14.34
N GLU A 194 -9.78 -11.58 -15.44
CA GLU A 194 -9.26 -12.95 -15.45
C GLU A 194 -8.01 -13.08 -14.58
N LYS A 195 -7.02 -12.18 -14.75
CA LYS A 195 -5.82 -12.16 -13.91
C LYS A 195 -6.13 -11.95 -12.42
N PHE A 196 -7.12 -11.12 -12.09
CA PHE A 196 -7.60 -10.95 -10.73
C PHE A 196 -8.15 -12.27 -10.15
N LEU A 197 -8.93 -13.02 -10.92
CA LEU A 197 -9.47 -14.32 -10.51
C LEU A 197 -8.35 -15.36 -10.33
N GLN A 198 -7.37 -15.38 -11.23
CA GLN A 198 -6.20 -16.27 -11.12
C GLN A 198 -5.39 -16.00 -9.85
N ALA A 199 -5.03 -14.73 -9.60
CA ALA A 199 -4.32 -14.34 -8.37
C ALA A 199 -5.13 -14.64 -7.10
N SER A 200 -6.45 -14.51 -7.16
CA SER A 200 -7.34 -14.84 -6.05
C SER A 200 -7.37 -16.33 -5.75
N ARG A 201 -7.42 -17.19 -6.77
CA ARG A 201 -7.35 -18.65 -6.62
C ARG A 201 -6.01 -19.09 -6.04
N TYR A 202 -4.91 -18.53 -6.53
CA TYR A 202 -3.57 -18.83 -6.02
C TYR A 202 -3.42 -18.51 -4.52
N LEU A 203 -3.87 -17.31 -4.10
CA LEU A 203 -3.84 -16.93 -2.68
C LEU A 203 -4.74 -17.82 -1.80
N ALA A 204 -5.85 -18.34 -2.35
CA ALA A 204 -6.70 -19.27 -1.63
C ALA A 204 -6.02 -20.64 -1.43
N GLN A 205 -5.31 -21.13 -2.45
CA GLN A 205 -4.52 -22.38 -2.38
C GLN A 205 -3.37 -22.27 -1.37
N MET A 206 -2.58 -21.19 -1.41
CA MET A 206 -1.49 -21.01 -0.43
C MET A 206 -1.99 -20.99 1.02
N ARG A 207 -3.20 -20.47 1.25
CA ARG A 207 -3.80 -20.45 2.59
C ARG A 207 -4.20 -21.84 3.06
N THR A 208 -4.71 -22.70 2.17
CA THR A 208 -5.07 -24.08 2.53
C THR A 208 -3.84 -24.90 2.85
N ASP A 209 -2.77 -24.73 2.06
CA ASP A 209 -1.53 -25.49 2.23
C ASP A 209 -0.84 -25.12 3.56
N SER A 210 -0.78 -23.83 3.90
CA SER A 210 -0.23 -23.37 5.18
C SER A 210 -0.97 -23.94 6.40
N ILE A 211 -2.29 -24.15 6.31
CA ILE A 211 -3.06 -24.79 7.39
C ILE A 211 -2.70 -26.28 7.48
N LEU A 212 -2.57 -26.98 6.36
CA LEU A 212 -2.21 -28.39 6.32
C LEU A 212 -0.78 -28.63 6.84
N ASP A 213 0.17 -27.76 6.48
CA ASP A 213 1.54 -27.80 6.98
C ASP A 213 1.59 -27.58 8.50
N SER A 214 0.79 -26.63 9.01
CA SER A 214 0.67 -26.38 10.45
C SER A 214 0.08 -27.58 11.21
N LEU A 215 -0.76 -28.39 10.55
CA LEU A 215 -1.32 -29.61 11.13
C LEU A 215 -0.33 -30.79 11.11
N HIS A 216 0.56 -30.86 10.12
CA HIS A 216 1.55 -31.94 9.97
C HIS A 216 2.72 -31.86 10.97
N ILE A 217 3.14 -30.67 11.40
CA ILE A 217 4.37 -30.48 12.18
C ILE A 217 4.23 -30.87 13.68
N GLY A 218 3.05 -31.26 14.16
CA GLY A 218 2.95 -31.83 15.52
C GLY A 218 1.57 -31.84 16.17
N GLY A 219 0.57 -31.21 15.55
CA GLY A 219 -0.79 -31.14 16.10
C GLY A 219 -1.50 -32.50 16.14
N LEU A 220 -1.32 -33.33 15.12
CA LEU A 220 -1.98 -34.65 15.05
C LEU A 220 -1.35 -35.69 15.97
N GLN A 221 -0.02 -35.68 16.18
CA GLN A 221 0.63 -36.58 17.14
C GLN A 221 0.17 -36.32 18.59
N MET A 222 -0.10 -35.05 18.93
CA MET A 222 -0.65 -34.66 20.24
C MET A 222 -2.11 -35.09 20.45
N LEU A 223 -2.88 -35.28 19.38
CA LEU A 223 -4.28 -35.73 19.45
C LEU A 223 -4.40 -37.26 19.51
N VAL A 224 -3.50 -38.00 18.87
CA VAL A 224 -3.49 -39.48 18.89
C VAL A 224 -3.03 -40.04 20.25
N GLY A 225 -2.27 -39.28 21.04
CA GLY A 225 -1.77 -39.71 22.35
C GLY A 225 -2.72 -39.53 23.55
N ARG A 226 -3.87 -38.86 23.40
CA ARG A 226 -4.79 -38.64 24.53
C ARG A 226 -5.73 -39.84 24.69
N LYS A 227 -5.45 -40.69 25.69
CA LYS A 227 -6.43 -41.66 26.20
C LYS A 227 -7.67 -40.89 26.66
N LEU A 228 -8.77 -41.00 25.92
CA LEU A 228 -10.05 -40.49 26.35
C LEU A 228 -10.50 -41.28 27.60
N PRO A 229 -10.88 -40.61 28.70
CA PRO A 229 -11.45 -41.30 29.85
C PRO A 229 -12.83 -41.82 29.44
N ILE A 230 -12.89 -43.11 29.10
CA ILE A 230 -14.16 -43.82 28.97
C ILE A 230 -14.62 -44.08 30.41
N GLY A 231 -15.59 -43.29 30.87
CA GLY A 231 -16.19 -43.43 32.18
C GLY A 231 -16.77 -44.83 32.37
N SER A 232 -16.44 -45.43 33.51
CA SER A 232 -16.98 -46.70 34.01
C SER A 232 -18.31 -46.47 34.73
#